data_AF-A0A367GMB8-F1
#
_entry.id   AF-A0A367GMB8-F1
#
_cell.length_a   1.000
_cell.length_b   1.000
_cell.length_c   1.000
_cell.angle_alpha   90.00
_cell.angle_beta   90.00
_cell.angle_gamma   90.00
#
_symmetry.space_group_name_H-M   'P 1'
#
loop_
_entity.id
_entity.type
_entity.pdbx_description
1 polymer ?
#
loop_
_entity_poly.entity_id
_entity_poly.type
_entity_poly.pdbx_seq_one_letter_code
_entity_poly.pdbx_strand_id
1 'polypeptide(L)'
;MIISAIKHKGFLYFNLHAEEVVSSNFIAEDNIGMLENRLQVVTLNRVVEYLKGFENQELKNIVLDFKGINACQPNLHAILIELKGAGYNIHLKNIKKNIVDDFGLSVIQNSKNFLDGDLYKKFFLFESEHEPFTDEVINTHELFTDAFKEKIKQYINPHTQPHTSSYVYLTSYVDIKKFISYEKEFMLFSIYKLALKIQEEWAEKLANNPILVCQSMNSAYIVSVLSNLLKLDILILDKIGPIYKIYNTLDKTIDENREYIVVSDLVCLGTEVKIVKSLIQFIGGKYLGNVSIIKTETLSKADILRQDATIAVFSINKSNNRELGYNIKTDLEQF
;
A
#
# COMPACT_ATOMS: atom_id res chain seq x y z
N MET A 1 -13.62 4.38 10.30
CA MET A 1 -12.78 4.05 9.13
C MET A 1 -11.79 2.97 9.55
N ILE A 2 -11.53 1.97 8.72
CA ILE A 2 -10.46 0.96 8.88
C ILE A 2 -9.89 0.75 7.47
N ILE A 3 -8.58 0.84 7.29
CA ILE A 3 -7.97 0.90 5.95
C ILE A 3 -7.48 -0.46 5.45
N SER A 4 -7.07 -1.33 6.36
CA SER A 4 -6.33 -2.56 6.09
C SER A 4 -7.17 -3.83 6.23
N ALA A 5 -8.47 -3.68 6.51
CA ALA A 5 -9.41 -4.80 6.59
C ALA A 5 -9.49 -5.53 5.24
N ILE A 6 -9.09 -6.80 5.22
CA ILE A 6 -9.27 -7.70 4.07
C ILE A 6 -10.08 -8.91 4.51
N LYS A 7 -11.23 -9.12 3.85
CA LYS A 7 -12.05 -10.32 4.02
C LYS A 7 -11.52 -11.44 3.14
N HIS A 8 -11.22 -12.59 3.73
CA HIS A 8 -10.75 -13.76 2.98
C HIS A 8 -11.40 -15.03 3.52
N LYS A 9 -12.30 -15.65 2.73
CA LYS A 9 -12.98 -16.97 2.79
C LYS A 9 -13.33 -17.65 4.14
N GLY A 10 -12.82 -17.19 5.27
CA GLY A 10 -12.88 -17.78 6.60
C GLY A 10 -12.34 -16.87 7.70
N PHE A 11 -11.69 -15.73 7.39
CA PHE A 11 -11.19 -14.75 8.37
C PHE A 11 -11.19 -13.30 7.85
N LEU A 12 -11.07 -12.35 8.79
CA LEU A 12 -10.77 -10.94 8.53
C LEU A 12 -9.32 -10.64 8.93
N TYR A 13 -8.56 -10.04 8.03
CA TYR A 13 -7.19 -9.60 8.27
C TYR A 13 -7.11 -8.10 8.51
N PHE A 14 -6.28 -7.70 9.47
CA PHE A 14 -5.95 -6.30 9.75
C PHE A 14 -4.44 -6.14 9.88
N ASN A 15 -3.89 -5.10 9.25
CA ASN A 15 -2.50 -4.69 9.42
C ASN A 15 -2.43 -3.57 10.47
N LEU A 16 -2.05 -3.91 11.70
CA LEU A 16 -2.15 -2.97 12.82
C LEU A 16 -1.18 -1.78 12.68
N HIS A 17 -0.01 -1.98 12.10
CA HIS A 17 0.91 -0.86 11.82
C HIS A 17 0.31 0.13 10.80
N ALA A 18 -0.38 -0.35 9.78
CA ALA A 18 -1.07 0.52 8.84
C ALA A 18 -2.19 1.33 9.53
N GLU A 19 -2.99 0.68 10.38
CA GLU A 19 -4.04 1.37 11.14
C GLU A 19 -3.47 2.39 12.11
N GLU A 20 -2.38 2.05 12.80
CA GLU A 20 -1.73 2.93 13.76
C GLU A 20 -1.10 4.15 13.07
N VAL A 21 -0.35 3.93 11.99
CA VAL A 21 0.25 5.01 11.19
C VAL A 21 -0.83 5.96 10.67
N VAL A 22 -1.98 5.45 10.21
CA VAL A 22 -3.06 6.35 9.77
C VAL A 22 -3.79 7.02 10.93
N SER A 23 -3.95 6.34 12.07
CA SER A 23 -4.52 6.95 13.29
C SER A 23 -3.66 8.11 13.76
N SER A 24 -2.38 7.87 14.00
CA SER A 24 -1.43 8.87 14.52
C SER A 24 -1.28 10.08 13.59
N ASN A 25 -1.22 9.86 12.28
CA ASN A 25 -0.94 10.95 11.33
C ASN A 25 -2.16 11.74 10.88
N PHE A 26 -3.35 11.13 10.84
CA PHE A 26 -4.55 11.77 10.28
C PHE A 26 -5.71 11.92 11.28
N ILE A 27 -5.59 11.33 12.48
CA ILE A 27 -6.66 11.38 13.50
C ILE A 27 -6.16 11.94 14.83
N ALA A 28 -5.00 11.49 15.33
CA ALA A 28 -4.48 11.87 16.65
C ALA A 28 -3.47 13.02 16.64
N GLU A 29 -3.12 13.55 15.46
CA GLU A 29 -2.19 14.69 15.24
C GLU A 29 -0.74 14.49 15.71
N ASP A 30 -0.34 13.29 16.17
CA ASP A 30 1.04 12.97 16.55
C ASP A 30 2.03 13.16 15.38
N ASN A 31 1.57 12.90 14.15
CA ASN A 31 2.27 13.22 12.91
C ASN A 31 3.73 12.71 12.84
N ILE A 32 3.98 11.47 13.29
CA ILE A 32 5.33 10.84 13.35
C ILE A 32 5.65 10.04 12.06
N GLY A 33 4.67 9.90 11.16
CA GLY A 33 4.82 9.21 9.87
C GLY A 33 4.92 7.70 10.02
N MET A 34 5.69 7.07 9.13
CA MET A 34 5.94 5.63 9.09
C MET A 34 6.78 5.10 10.27
N LEU A 35 7.30 5.99 11.12
CA LEU A 35 8.10 5.61 12.30
C LEU A 35 7.23 5.25 13.51
N GLU A 36 5.92 5.49 13.44
CA GLU A 36 4.99 5.12 14.50
C GLU A 36 4.90 3.60 14.62
N ASN A 37 5.43 3.06 15.72
CA ASN A 37 5.54 1.63 15.98
C ASN A 37 4.97 1.23 17.35
N ARG A 38 4.32 2.15 18.05
CA ARG A 38 3.62 1.89 19.31
C ARG A 38 2.13 1.83 19.05
N LEU A 39 1.56 0.62 19.14
CA LEU A 39 0.12 0.46 19.02
C LEU A 39 -0.60 1.18 20.18
N GLN A 40 -1.59 1.98 19.84
CA GLN A 40 -2.41 2.74 20.79
C GLN A 40 -3.78 2.08 21.01
N VAL A 41 -4.38 2.34 22.17
CA VAL A 41 -5.72 1.84 22.54
C VAL A 41 -6.78 2.31 21.54
N VAL A 42 -6.67 3.56 21.06
CA VAL A 42 -7.60 4.14 20.07
C VAL A 42 -7.63 3.33 18.78
N THR A 43 -6.48 2.85 18.31
CA THR A 43 -6.37 2.05 17.08
C THR A 43 -7.10 0.73 17.20
N LEU A 44 -6.90 -0.02 18.30
CA LEU A 44 -7.65 -1.27 18.51
C LEU A 44 -9.14 -1.03 18.76
N ASN A 45 -9.53 0.03 19.47
CA ASN A 45 -10.95 0.36 19.65
C ASN A 45 -11.65 0.59 18.31
N ARG A 46 -10.99 1.25 17.34
CA ARG A 46 -11.54 1.37 15.98
C ARG A 46 -11.74 0.02 15.30
N VAL A 47 -10.83 -0.93 15.50
CA VAL A 47 -10.98 -2.30 14.98
C VAL A 47 -12.17 -3.00 15.63
N VAL A 48 -12.34 -2.87 16.95
CA VAL A 48 -13.50 -3.41 17.68
C VAL A 48 -14.81 -2.82 17.14
N GLU A 49 -14.90 -1.50 16.99
CA GLU A 49 -16.09 -0.84 16.47
C GLU A 49 -16.40 -1.26 15.03
N TYR A 50 -15.37 -1.45 14.20
CA TYR A 50 -15.54 -2.01 12.86
C TYR A 50 -16.10 -3.44 12.90
N LEU A 51 -15.59 -4.28 13.81
CA LEU A 51 -16.07 -5.66 13.97
C LEU A 51 -17.52 -5.71 14.50
N LYS A 52 -17.91 -4.80 15.40
CA LYS A 52 -19.30 -4.68 15.90
C LYS A 52 -20.28 -4.29 14.79
N GLY A 53 -19.86 -3.41 13.88
CA GLY A 53 -20.66 -2.98 12.72
C GLY A 53 -20.62 -3.94 11.53
N PHE A 54 -19.86 -5.04 11.60
CA PHE A 54 -19.69 -5.95 10.48
C PHE A 54 -20.93 -6.84 10.29
N GLU A 55 -21.66 -6.63 9.19
CA GLU A 55 -22.98 -7.24 8.89
C GLU A 55 -22.99 -8.77 8.86
N ASN A 56 -21.82 -9.41 8.77
CA ASN A 56 -21.70 -10.87 8.68
C ASN A 56 -21.06 -11.43 9.97
N GLN A 57 -21.88 -11.53 11.02
CA GLN A 57 -21.48 -11.99 12.36
C GLN A 57 -20.99 -13.46 12.41
N GLU A 58 -21.12 -14.22 11.30
CA GLU A 58 -20.63 -15.60 11.21
C GLU A 58 -19.10 -15.68 11.12
N LEU A 59 -18.43 -14.62 10.65
CA LEU A 59 -16.98 -14.62 10.52
C LEU A 59 -16.31 -14.27 11.85
N LYS A 60 -16.06 -15.29 12.67
CA LYS A 60 -15.44 -15.14 13.99
C LYS A 60 -13.92 -15.23 14.02
N ASN A 61 -13.28 -15.64 12.93
CA ASN A 61 -11.83 -15.68 12.85
C ASN A 61 -11.26 -14.32 12.44
N ILE A 62 -10.35 -13.78 13.25
CA ILE A 62 -9.66 -12.52 12.96
C ILE A 62 -8.15 -12.69 13.06
N VAL A 63 -7.44 -11.97 12.18
CA VAL A 63 -5.98 -11.96 12.11
C VAL A 63 -5.54 -10.52 12.35
N LEU A 64 -4.85 -10.32 13.47
CA LEU A 64 -4.25 -9.04 13.83
C LEU A 64 -2.75 -9.14 13.56
N ASP A 65 -2.28 -8.49 12.50
CA ASP A 65 -0.87 -8.51 12.10
C ASP A 65 -0.10 -7.36 12.74
N PHE A 66 0.82 -7.72 13.64
CA PHE A 66 1.69 -6.84 14.40
C PHE A 66 2.99 -6.50 13.66
N LYS A 67 3.15 -6.90 12.38
CA LYS A 67 4.33 -6.52 11.60
C LYS A 67 4.52 -4.99 11.58
N GLY A 68 5.65 -4.52 12.12
CA GLY A 68 5.97 -3.10 12.26
C GLY A 68 5.69 -2.52 13.65
N ILE A 69 4.96 -3.24 14.51
CA ILE A 69 4.69 -2.84 15.90
C ILE A 69 5.81 -3.35 16.81
N ASN A 70 6.40 -2.44 17.58
CA ASN A 70 7.50 -2.71 18.50
C ASN A 70 7.10 -2.57 19.97
N ALA A 71 6.06 -1.80 20.25
CA ALA A 71 5.55 -1.56 21.59
C ALA A 71 4.02 -1.39 21.57
N CYS A 72 3.40 -1.45 22.74
CA CYS A 72 1.97 -1.31 22.92
C CYS A 72 1.71 -0.39 24.13
N GLN A 73 0.67 0.44 24.04
CA GLN A 73 0.16 1.18 25.19
C GLN A 73 -0.38 0.21 26.27
N PRO A 74 -0.29 0.56 27.57
CA PRO A 74 -0.95 -0.21 28.61
C PRO A 74 -2.46 -0.39 28.33
N ASN A 75 -3.05 -1.45 28.88
CA ASN A 75 -4.49 -1.79 28.78
C ASN A 75 -4.99 -2.31 27.42
N LEU A 76 -4.13 -2.42 26.40
CA LEU A 76 -4.51 -3.10 25.14
C LEU A 76 -4.94 -4.55 25.33
N HIS A 77 -4.42 -5.24 26.36
CA HIS A 77 -4.82 -6.59 26.72
C HIS A 77 -6.33 -6.70 27.02
N ALA A 78 -6.93 -5.69 27.65
CA ALA A 78 -8.35 -5.71 28.00
C ALA A 78 -9.24 -5.76 26.75
N ILE A 79 -8.82 -5.09 25.67
CA ILE A 79 -9.50 -5.10 24.38
C ILE A 79 -9.40 -6.48 23.71
N LEU A 80 -8.25 -7.14 23.78
CA LEU A 80 -8.09 -8.50 23.26
C LEU A 80 -8.97 -9.50 24.01
N ILE A 81 -9.11 -9.33 25.34
CA ILE A 81 -10.00 -10.14 26.17
C ILE A 81 -11.48 -9.85 25.84
N GLU A 82 -11.86 -8.59 25.59
CA GLU A 82 -13.21 -8.23 25.12
C GLU A 82 -13.55 -8.95 23.81
N LEU A 83 -12.66 -8.90 22.82
CA LEU A 83 -12.83 -9.59 21.55
C LEU A 83 -12.95 -11.11 21.75
N LYS A 84 -12.11 -11.70 22.60
CA LYS A 84 -12.21 -13.13 22.93
C LYS A 84 -13.56 -13.45 23.60
N GLY A 85 -14.01 -12.62 24.55
CA GLY A 85 -15.30 -12.74 25.22
C GLY A 85 -16.50 -12.62 24.27
N ALA A 86 -16.37 -11.85 23.19
CA ALA A 86 -17.34 -11.75 22.10
C ALA A 86 -17.32 -12.95 21.12
N GLY A 87 -16.51 -13.97 21.42
CA GLY A 87 -16.43 -15.23 20.68
C GLY A 87 -15.57 -15.18 19.43
N TYR A 88 -14.65 -14.21 19.31
CA TYR A 88 -13.71 -14.18 18.19
C TYR A 88 -12.54 -15.14 18.43
N ASN A 89 -12.17 -15.88 17.39
CA ASN A 89 -10.93 -16.65 17.30
C ASN A 89 -9.83 -15.73 16.79
N ILE A 90 -8.90 -15.37 17.67
CA ILE A 90 -7.90 -14.32 17.40
C ILE A 90 -6.54 -14.95 17.12
N HIS A 91 -5.99 -14.63 15.95
CA HIS A 91 -4.62 -14.93 15.56
C HIS A 91 -3.80 -13.63 15.57
N LEU A 92 -2.89 -13.49 16.53
CA LEU A 92 -1.88 -12.44 16.57
C LEU A 92 -0.69 -12.87 15.71
N LYS A 93 -0.56 -12.28 14.53
CA LYS A 93 0.49 -12.60 13.55
C LYS A 93 1.67 -11.65 13.73
N ASN A 94 2.89 -12.18 13.66
CA ASN A 94 4.14 -11.39 13.78
C ASN A 94 4.21 -10.52 15.05
N ILE A 95 3.72 -11.04 16.19
CA ILE A 95 3.77 -10.32 17.47
C ILE A 95 5.08 -10.64 18.21
N LYS A 96 5.72 -9.62 18.78
CA LYS A 96 6.95 -9.83 19.56
C LYS A 96 6.64 -10.52 20.88
N LYS A 97 7.56 -11.37 21.33
CA LYS A 97 7.44 -12.11 22.59
C LYS A 97 7.24 -11.19 23.80
N ASN A 98 8.00 -10.10 23.89
CA ASN A 98 7.86 -9.14 24.99
C ASN A 98 6.44 -8.53 25.07
N ILE A 99 5.77 -8.28 23.93
CA ILE A 99 4.38 -7.78 23.93
C ILE A 99 3.42 -8.86 24.46
N VAL A 100 3.63 -10.12 24.09
CA VAL A 100 2.83 -11.25 24.60
C VAL A 100 2.99 -11.40 26.11
N ASP A 101 4.23 -11.30 26.60
CA ASP A 101 4.57 -11.36 28.03
C ASP A 101 3.97 -10.15 28.79
N ASP A 102 4.10 -8.93 28.25
CA ASP A 102 3.55 -7.70 28.84
C ASP A 102 2.01 -7.74 28.94
N PHE A 103 1.35 -8.42 28.00
CA PHE A 103 -0.09 -8.62 28.04
C PHE A 103 -0.52 -9.80 28.94
N GLY A 104 0.43 -10.54 29.51
CA GLY A 104 0.14 -11.73 30.32
C GLY A 104 -0.49 -12.87 29.51
N LEU A 105 -0.30 -12.89 28.19
CA LEU A 105 -0.93 -13.87 27.29
C LEU A 105 -0.16 -15.19 27.21
N SER A 106 1.06 -15.23 27.74
CA SER A 106 1.96 -16.40 27.72
C SER A 106 1.38 -17.63 28.46
N VAL A 107 0.31 -17.43 29.25
CA VAL A 107 -0.45 -18.52 29.87
C VAL A 107 -1.28 -19.33 28.88
N ILE A 108 -1.62 -18.75 27.72
CA ILE A 108 -2.44 -19.42 26.70
C ILE A 108 -1.55 -20.42 25.94
N GLN A 109 -1.85 -21.71 26.12
CA GLN A 109 -1.13 -22.79 25.47
C GLN A 109 -1.91 -23.25 24.23
N ASN A 110 -1.33 -23.05 23.05
CA ASN A 110 -1.81 -23.63 21.80
C ASN A 110 -0.60 -24.24 21.08
N SER A 111 -0.65 -25.53 20.75
CA SER A 111 0.46 -26.26 20.13
C SER A 111 0.84 -25.75 18.73
N LYS A 112 -0.03 -24.99 18.08
CA LYS A 112 0.20 -24.33 16.79
C LYS A 112 0.83 -22.94 16.91
N ASN A 113 1.06 -22.44 18.13
CA ASN A 113 1.84 -21.23 18.34
C ASN A 113 3.28 -21.46 17.89
N PHE A 114 3.82 -20.57 17.07
CA PHE A 114 5.16 -20.71 16.49
C PHE A 114 6.01 -19.47 16.80
N LEU A 115 7.00 -19.68 17.68
CA LEU A 115 8.00 -18.69 18.07
C LEU A 115 9.29 -18.91 17.26
N ASP A 116 9.77 -17.86 16.62
CA ASP A 116 11.03 -17.83 15.87
C ASP A 116 11.90 -16.70 16.45
N GLY A 117 12.87 -17.07 17.29
CA GLY A 117 13.62 -16.13 18.12
C GLY A 117 12.70 -15.38 19.09
N ASP A 118 12.61 -14.06 18.91
CA ASP A 118 11.81 -13.16 19.77
C ASP A 118 10.46 -12.79 19.14
N LEU A 119 10.09 -13.45 18.04
CA LEU A 119 8.91 -13.12 17.23
C LEU A 119 7.99 -14.33 17.08
N TYR A 120 6.78 -14.22 17.60
CA TYR A 120 5.72 -15.18 17.28
C TYR A 120 5.21 -14.91 15.86
N LYS A 121 5.53 -15.81 14.92
CA LYS A 121 4.96 -15.76 13.57
C LYS A 121 3.47 -16.08 13.58
N LYS A 122 3.05 -16.93 14.52
CA LYS A 122 1.65 -17.28 14.83
C LYS A 122 1.46 -17.36 16.34
N PHE A 123 0.47 -16.65 16.88
CA PHE A 123 0.03 -16.76 18.26
C PHE A 123 -1.50 -16.71 18.35
N PHE A 124 -2.13 -17.81 18.74
CA PHE A 124 -3.57 -17.97 18.85
C PHE A 124 -4.03 -17.71 20.29
N LEU A 125 -5.10 -16.93 20.47
CA LEU A 125 -5.66 -16.61 21.80
C LEU A 125 -6.68 -17.63 22.32
N PHE A 126 -6.62 -18.87 21.82
CA PHE A 126 -7.50 -19.98 22.18
C PHE A 126 -6.72 -21.29 22.18
N GLU A 127 -7.20 -22.29 22.91
CA GLU A 127 -6.47 -23.56 23.18
C GLU A 127 -6.84 -24.69 22.19
N SER A 128 -7.89 -24.52 21.40
CA SER A 128 -8.40 -25.59 20.53
C SER A 128 -7.43 -25.94 19.38
N GLU A 129 -6.83 -27.12 19.46
CA GLU A 129 -5.86 -27.65 18.49
C GLU A 129 -6.51 -28.14 17.18
N HIS A 130 -7.84 -28.32 17.17
CA HIS A 130 -8.60 -28.87 16.04
C HIS A 130 -9.41 -27.82 15.27
N GLU A 131 -9.17 -26.54 15.54
CA GLU A 131 -9.77 -25.45 14.77
C GLU A 131 -9.12 -25.36 13.38
N PRO A 132 -9.87 -25.53 12.27
CA PRO A 132 -9.32 -25.42 10.91
C PRO A 132 -8.58 -24.11 10.65
N PHE A 133 -8.98 -23.04 11.35
CA PHE A 133 -8.34 -21.73 11.28
C PHE A 133 -6.85 -21.75 11.70
N THR A 134 -6.42 -22.70 12.53
CA THR A 134 -5.01 -22.79 12.97
C THR A 134 -4.06 -23.26 11.87
N ASP A 135 -4.58 -24.04 10.92
CA ASP A 135 -3.81 -24.60 9.80
C ASP A 135 -3.73 -23.64 8.60
N GLU A 136 -4.50 -22.55 8.60
CA GLU A 136 -4.50 -21.55 7.54
C GLU A 136 -3.11 -20.91 7.35
N VAL A 137 -2.66 -20.86 6.09
CA VAL A 137 -1.40 -20.22 5.68
C VAL A 137 -1.69 -18.82 5.18
N ILE A 138 -1.40 -17.83 6.01
CA ILE A 138 -1.68 -16.43 5.71
C ILE A 138 -0.47 -15.79 5.03
N ASN A 139 -0.49 -15.79 3.70
CA ASN A 139 0.44 -15.00 2.89
C ASN A 139 -0.11 -13.58 2.69
N THR A 140 0.44 -12.63 3.44
CA THR A 140 -0.03 -11.24 3.44
C THR A 140 0.16 -10.53 2.11
N HIS A 141 1.15 -10.95 1.31
CA HIS A 141 1.40 -10.35 0.01
C HIS A 141 0.36 -10.81 -1.02
N GLU A 142 0.08 -12.11 -1.07
CA GLU A 142 -0.97 -12.68 -1.92
C GLU A 142 -2.34 -12.15 -1.52
N LEU A 143 -2.65 -12.13 -0.21
CA LEU A 143 -3.91 -11.59 0.32
C LEU A 143 -4.18 -10.15 -0.15
N PHE A 144 -3.18 -9.28 -0.06
CA PHE A 144 -3.30 -7.91 -0.55
C PHE A 144 -3.42 -7.86 -2.08
N THR A 145 -2.61 -8.63 -2.79
CA THR A 145 -2.59 -8.65 -4.27
C THR A 145 -3.92 -9.12 -4.84
N ASP A 146 -4.52 -10.16 -4.26
CA ASP A 146 -5.84 -10.66 -4.63
C ASP A 146 -6.94 -9.65 -4.32
N ALA A 147 -6.91 -9.05 -3.12
CA ALA A 147 -7.86 -7.98 -2.77
C ALA A 147 -7.75 -6.78 -3.73
N PHE A 148 -6.52 -6.40 -4.11
CA PHE A 148 -6.27 -5.33 -5.07
C PHE A 148 -6.84 -5.69 -6.44
N LYS A 149 -6.58 -6.91 -6.92
CA LYS A 149 -7.05 -7.44 -8.20
C LYS A 149 -8.59 -7.45 -8.29
N GLU A 150 -9.28 -7.94 -7.27
CA GLU A 150 -10.75 -7.98 -7.23
C GLU A 150 -11.38 -6.59 -7.21
N LYS A 151 -10.75 -5.64 -6.51
CA LYS A 151 -11.23 -4.25 -6.47
C LYS A 151 -10.96 -3.52 -7.79
N ILE A 152 -9.72 -3.54 -8.29
CA ILE A 152 -9.36 -2.79 -9.51
C ILE A 152 -10.12 -3.27 -10.75
N LYS A 153 -10.44 -4.57 -10.83
CA LYS A 153 -11.18 -5.16 -11.96
C LYS A 153 -12.51 -4.45 -12.23
N GLN A 154 -13.18 -3.94 -11.19
CA GLN A 154 -14.45 -3.21 -11.31
C GLN A 154 -14.31 -1.83 -11.96
N TYR A 155 -13.08 -1.32 -12.05
CA TYR A 155 -12.75 0.00 -12.59
C TYR A 155 -12.03 -0.10 -13.94
N ILE A 156 -11.87 -1.31 -14.48
CA ILE A 156 -11.33 -1.51 -15.82
C ILE A 156 -12.47 -1.46 -16.82
N ASN A 157 -12.46 -0.45 -17.68
CA ASN A 157 -13.51 -0.23 -18.67
C ASN A 157 -12.98 -0.50 -20.08
N PRO A 158 -13.80 -1.08 -20.98
CA PRO A 158 -13.47 -1.17 -22.39
C PRO A 158 -13.19 0.22 -22.98
N HIS A 159 -12.21 0.29 -23.86
CA HIS A 159 -11.87 1.50 -24.62
C HIS A 159 -11.83 1.15 -26.10
N THR A 160 -12.53 1.94 -26.90
CA THR A 160 -12.68 1.69 -28.34
C THR A 160 -12.13 2.81 -29.21
N GLN A 161 -11.78 3.96 -28.61
CA GLN A 161 -11.27 5.10 -29.36
C GLN A 161 -9.73 5.06 -29.41
N PRO A 162 -9.13 5.38 -30.55
CA PRO A 162 -7.68 5.58 -30.62
C PRO A 162 -7.25 6.71 -29.70
N HIS A 163 -6.32 6.44 -28.79
CA HIS A 163 -5.79 7.45 -27.90
C HIS A 163 -4.67 8.23 -28.61
N THR A 164 -4.75 9.56 -28.69
CA THR A 164 -3.80 10.39 -29.44
C THR A 164 -2.46 10.62 -28.74
N SER A 165 -2.36 10.33 -27.45
CA SER A 165 -1.14 10.58 -26.65
C SER A 165 -0.13 9.43 -26.63
N SER A 166 -0.46 8.27 -27.22
CA SER A 166 0.40 7.09 -27.22
C SER A 166 0.26 6.30 -28.52
N TYR A 167 1.36 5.78 -29.06
CA TYR A 167 1.40 4.98 -30.29
C TYR A 167 0.92 3.53 -30.09
N VAL A 168 -0.05 3.29 -29.20
CA VAL A 168 -0.62 1.98 -28.90
C VAL A 168 -2.14 2.05 -28.85
N TYR A 169 -2.81 0.97 -29.21
CA TYR A 169 -4.25 0.80 -29.03
C TYR A 169 -4.53 0.29 -27.62
N LEU A 170 -5.11 1.16 -26.80
CA LEU A 170 -5.67 0.77 -25.51
C LEU A 170 -7.05 0.16 -25.76
N THR A 171 -7.21 -1.15 -25.56
CA THR A 171 -8.53 -1.80 -25.65
C THR A 171 -9.34 -1.67 -24.35
N SER A 172 -8.67 -1.26 -23.27
CA SER A 172 -9.27 -0.96 -21.99
C SER A 172 -8.42 0.04 -21.22
N TYR A 173 -9.03 0.71 -20.24
CA TYR A 173 -8.37 1.66 -19.36
C TYR A 173 -8.81 1.46 -17.92
N VAL A 174 -7.97 1.83 -16.97
CA VAL A 174 -8.31 1.85 -15.55
C VAL A 174 -8.87 3.23 -15.21
N ASP A 175 -10.10 3.31 -14.72
CA ASP A 175 -10.67 4.55 -14.17
C ASP A 175 -10.12 4.78 -12.75
N ILE A 176 -8.88 5.25 -12.69
CA ILE A 176 -8.14 5.47 -11.44
C ILE A 176 -8.80 6.52 -10.56
N LYS A 177 -9.51 7.49 -11.15
CA LYS A 177 -10.23 8.52 -10.40
C LYS A 177 -11.39 7.91 -9.62
N LYS A 178 -12.18 7.04 -10.26
CA LYS A 178 -13.24 6.27 -9.57
C LYS A 178 -12.65 5.33 -8.53
N PHE A 179 -11.57 4.62 -8.85
CA PHE A 179 -10.91 3.75 -7.89
C PHE A 179 -10.47 4.51 -6.63
N ILE A 180 -9.79 5.65 -6.77
CA ILE A 180 -9.41 6.54 -5.66
C ILE A 180 -10.63 7.01 -4.86
N SER A 181 -11.72 7.36 -5.55
CA SER A 181 -12.90 7.96 -4.93
C SER A 181 -13.80 6.96 -4.20
N TYR A 182 -13.90 5.72 -4.69
CA TYR A 182 -14.81 4.71 -4.15
C TYR A 182 -14.11 3.68 -3.25
N GLU A 183 -12.81 3.44 -3.44
CA GLU A 183 -12.02 2.51 -2.62
C GLU A 183 -11.08 3.25 -1.65
N LYS A 184 -11.55 4.35 -1.04
CA LYS A 184 -10.71 5.30 -0.29
C LYS A 184 -9.85 4.62 0.79
N GLU A 185 -10.46 3.77 1.61
CA GLU A 185 -9.79 3.02 2.68
C GLU A 185 -8.68 2.14 2.11
N PHE A 186 -9.00 1.36 1.09
CA PHE A 186 -8.05 0.46 0.45
C PHE A 186 -6.94 1.22 -0.29
N MET A 187 -7.24 2.40 -0.80
CA MET A 187 -6.28 3.31 -1.42
C MET A 187 -5.31 3.90 -0.41
N LEU A 188 -5.78 4.32 0.78
CA LEU A 188 -4.88 4.70 1.87
C LEU A 188 -3.96 3.54 2.26
N PHE A 189 -4.48 2.32 2.34
CA PHE A 189 -3.64 1.15 2.61
C PHE A 189 -2.64 0.87 1.49
N SER A 190 -3.03 1.07 0.24
CA SER A 190 -2.13 0.96 -0.93
C SER A 190 -1.02 2.00 -0.89
N ILE A 191 -1.32 3.24 -0.51
CA ILE A 191 -0.33 4.31 -0.34
C ILE A 191 0.62 3.99 0.81
N TYR A 192 0.13 3.47 1.93
CA TYR A 192 0.97 2.96 3.01
C TYR A 192 1.92 1.84 2.55
N LYS A 193 1.42 0.88 1.74
CA LYS A 193 2.28 -0.16 1.13
C LYS A 193 3.32 0.45 0.19
N LEU A 194 2.99 1.52 -0.54
CA LEU A 194 3.93 2.25 -1.37
C LEU A 194 5.02 2.94 -0.54
N ALA A 195 4.65 3.56 0.58
CA ALA A 195 5.59 4.17 1.52
C ALA A 195 6.60 3.14 2.06
N LEU A 196 6.15 1.93 2.41
CA LEU A 196 7.05 0.84 2.81
C LEU A 196 8.04 0.46 1.71
N LYS A 197 7.59 0.36 0.45
CA LYS A 197 8.49 0.05 -0.68
C LYS A 197 9.50 1.17 -0.94
N ILE A 198 9.09 2.43 -0.78
CA ILE A 198 9.99 3.60 -0.87
C ILE A 198 11.06 3.53 0.22
N GLN A 199 10.67 3.24 1.46
CA GLN A 199 11.62 3.07 2.55
C GLN A 199 12.59 1.91 2.31
N GLU A 200 12.10 0.79 1.77
CA GLU A 200 12.95 -0.37 1.48
C GLU A 200 13.97 -0.08 0.37
N GLU A 201 13.56 0.55 -0.75
CA GLU A 201 14.48 0.82 -1.86
C GLU A 201 15.44 1.97 -1.56
N TRP A 202 14.98 3.00 -0.86
CA TRP A 202 15.71 4.27 -0.73
C TRP A 202 16.01 4.68 0.71
N ALA A 203 16.05 3.73 1.66
CA ALA A 203 16.29 3.99 3.10
C ALA A 203 17.39 5.03 3.36
N GLU A 204 18.57 4.85 2.77
CA GLU A 204 19.73 5.73 2.97
C GLU A 204 19.53 7.11 2.30
N LYS A 205 18.80 7.15 1.18
CA LYS A 205 18.53 8.37 0.42
C LYS A 205 17.46 9.24 1.06
N LEU A 206 16.51 8.64 1.78
CA LEU A 206 15.47 9.37 2.50
C LEU A 206 16.05 10.34 3.54
N ALA A 207 17.24 10.06 4.10
CA ALA A 207 17.93 10.97 5.01
C ALA A 207 18.31 12.31 4.37
N ASN A 208 18.45 12.37 3.04
CA ASN A 208 18.70 13.60 2.30
C ASN A 208 17.42 14.38 1.98
N ASN A 209 16.26 13.94 2.52
CA ASN A 209 14.95 14.53 2.31
C ASN A 209 14.63 14.74 0.81
N PRO A 210 14.52 13.67 0.00
CA PRO A 210 14.16 13.81 -1.40
C PRO A 210 12.77 14.42 -1.56
N ILE A 211 12.55 15.16 -2.65
CA ILE A 211 11.27 15.82 -2.94
C ILE A 211 10.39 14.87 -3.76
N LEU A 212 9.13 14.71 -3.33
CA LEU A 212 8.13 13.96 -4.06
C LEU A 212 7.53 14.84 -5.18
N VAL A 213 7.60 14.36 -6.42
CA VAL A 213 7.13 15.10 -7.59
C VAL A 213 5.84 14.48 -8.13
N CYS A 214 4.77 15.27 -8.31
CA CYS A 214 3.54 14.83 -8.97
C CYS A 214 3.21 15.66 -10.22
N GLN A 215 2.46 15.05 -11.14
CA GLN A 215 2.16 15.63 -12.45
C GLN A 215 0.66 15.73 -12.79
N SER A 216 -0.21 15.25 -11.89
CA SER A 216 -1.66 15.19 -12.09
C SER A 216 -2.39 15.39 -10.76
N MET A 217 -3.67 15.76 -10.80
CA MET A 217 -4.47 15.87 -9.56
C MET A 217 -4.58 14.55 -8.80
N ASN A 218 -4.65 13.42 -9.51
CA ASN A 218 -4.70 12.09 -8.87
C ASN A 218 -3.37 11.78 -8.15
N SER A 219 -2.24 12.06 -8.80
CA SER A 219 -0.93 11.89 -8.18
C SER A 219 -0.69 12.89 -7.05
N ALA A 220 -1.26 14.10 -7.11
CA ALA A 220 -1.20 15.06 -6.01
C ALA A 220 -1.88 14.53 -4.74
N TYR A 221 -3.01 13.83 -4.84
CA TYR A 221 -3.63 13.13 -3.71
C TYR A 221 -2.71 12.05 -3.13
N ILE A 222 -2.08 11.24 -3.99
CA ILE A 222 -1.15 10.19 -3.53
C ILE A 222 0.06 10.81 -2.83
N VAL A 223 0.62 11.87 -3.40
CA VAL A 223 1.79 12.58 -2.86
C VAL A 223 1.48 13.31 -1.57
N SER A 224 0.27 13.87 -1.39
CA SER A 224 -0.10 14.50 -0.12
C SER A 224 -0.16 13.49 1.03
N VAL A 225 -0.62 12.26 0.77
CA VAL A 225 -0.58 11.19 1.78
C VAL A 225 0.85 10.69 1.97
N LEU A 226 1.61 10.42 0.90
CA LEU A 226 3.00 9.93 0.99
C LEU A 226 3.93 10.91 1.70
N SER A 227 3.83 12.21 1.41
CA SER A 227 4.62 13.26 2.07
C SER A 227 4.38 13.29 3.56
N ASN A 228 3.12 13.12 3.99
CA ASN A 228 2.81 13.02 5.40
C ASN A 228 3.40 11.74 6.02
N LEU A 229 3.27 10.59 5.36
CA LEU A 229 3.82 9.32 5.85
C LEU A 229 5.36 9.32 5.94
N LEU A 230 6.03 9.86 4.93
CA LEU A 230 7.49 9.81 4.77
C LEU A 230 8.20 11.08 5.30
N LYS A 231 7.45 12.12 5.67
CA LYS A 231 7.97 13.45 6.07
C LYS A 231 8.83 14.11 4.99
N LEU A 232 8.34 14.08 3.75
CA LEU A 232 9.04 14.63 2.59
C LEU A 232 8.30 15.83 1.99
N ASP A 233 9.05 16.73 1.38
CA ASP A 233 8.51 17.89 0.67
C ASP A 233 7.86 17.47 -0.67
N ILE A 234 6.95 18.31 -1.17
CA ILE A 234 6.20 18.08 -2.42
C ILE A 234 6.57 19.14 -3.46
N LEU A 235 6.80 18.70 -4.70
CA LEU A 235 6.84 19.55 -5.88
C LEU A 235 5.70 19.16 -6.84
N ILE A 236 4.86 20.12 -7.18
CA ILE A 236 3.76 19.93 -8.13
C ILE A 236 4.17 20.50 -9.48
N LEU A 237 4.23 19.66 -10.49
CA LEU A 237 4.46 20.05 -11.87
C LEU A 237 3.15 19.89 -12.66
N ASP A 238 2.38 20.96 -12.77
CA ASP A 238 1.09 20.89 -13.46
C ASP A 238 1.27 20.78 -14.99
N LYS A 239 0.40 19.98 -15.64
CA LYS A 239 0.28 19.83 -17.10
C LYS A 239 1.54 19.35 -17.83
N ILE A 240 2.27 18.40 -17.25
CA ILE A 240 3.32 17.68 -17.98
C ILE A 240 2.70 16.51 -18.75
N GLY A 241 2.67 16.63 -20.09
CA GLY A 241 2.22 15.56 -20.98
C GLY A 241 2.69 15.81 -22.41
N PRO A 242 2.60 14.83 -23.32
CA PRO A 242 3.10 14.96 -24.69
C PRO A 242 2.39 16.05 -25.51
N ILE A 243 1.22 16.51 -25.06
CA ILE A 243 0.37 17.49 -25.75
C ILE A 243 0.54 18.91 -25.18
N TYR A 244 0.90 19.05 -23.90
CA TYR A 244 0.86 20.33 -23.21
C TYR A 244 2.26 20.95 -23.06
N LYS A 245 2.35 22.28 -23.23
CA LYS A 245 3.58 23.06 -23.01
C LYS A 245 3.71 23.42 -21.53
N ILE A 246 4.93 23.44 -21.02
CA ILE A 246 5.24 23.92 -19.66
C ILE A 246 5.09 25.45 -19.64
N TYR A 247 4.21 25.95 -18.77
CA TYR A 247 3.98 27.38 -18.58
C TYR A 247 4.76 27.84 -17.33
N ASN A 248 5.84 28.60 -17.54
CA ASN A 248 6.73 29.27 -16.56
C ASN A 248 8.03 28.57 -16.08
N THR A 249 8.95 29.43 -15.66
CA THR A 249 10.36 29.24 -15.28
C THR A 249 10.57 28.09 -14.30
N LEU A 250 10.88 26.92 -14.85
CA LEU A 250 11.26 25.72 -14.11
C LEU A 250 12.54 25.90 -13.28
N ASP A 251 13.41 26.81 -13.72
CA ASP A 251 14.72 27.13 -13.15
C ASP A 251 14.66 27.66 -11.71
N LYS A 252 13.46 28.01 -11.20
CA LYS A 252 13.25 28.44 -9.81
C LYS A 252 12.60 27.38 -8.91
N THR A 253 12.17 26.26 -9.48
CA THR A 253 11.34 25.27 -8.78
C THR A 253 12.07 23.96 -8.52
N ILE A 254 13.09 23.63 -9.33
CA ILE A 254 13.97 22.48 -9.15
C ILE A 254 15.34 22.99 -8.71
N ASP A 255 15.86 22.43 -7.63
CA ASP A 255 17.17 22.71 -7.05
C ASP A 255 18.19 21.71 -7.61
N GLU A 256 19.27 22.26 -8.17
CA GLU A 256 20.40 21.55 -8.80
C GLU A 256 21.02 20.46 -7.92
N ASN A 257 20.88 20.51 -6.59
CA ASN A 257 21.52 19.52 -5.71
C ASN A 257 20.54 18.63 -4.93
N ARG A 258 19.24 18.77 -5.15
CA ARG A 258 18.20 17.96 -4.49
C ARG A 258 17.94 16.65 -5.22
N GLU A 259 17.53 15.66 -4.43
CA GLU A 259 17.08 14.34 -4.90
C GLU A 259 15.55 14.34 -5.08
N TYR A 260 15.05 13.68 -6.12
CA TYR A 260 13.64 13.71 -6.52
C TYR A 260 13.07 12.32 -6.80
N ILE A 261 11.87 12.04 -6.31
CA ILE A 261 11.12 10.81 -6.57
C ILE A 261 9.83 11.18 -7.30
N VAL A 262 9.64 10.67 -8.51
CA VAL A 262 8.43 10.92 -9.30
C VAL A 262 7.32 9.98 -8.86
N VAL A 263 6.14 10.52 -8.56
CA VAL A 263 4.99 9.76 -8.10
C VAL A 263 3.87 9.87 -9.12
N SER A 264 3.39 8.71 -9.56
CA SER A 264 2.28 8.60 -10.51
C SER A 264 1.13 7.78 -9.93
N ASP A 265 -0.09 8.03 -10.40
CA ASP A 265 -1.25 7.19 -10.10
C ASP A 265 -1.18 5.88 -10.88
N LEU A 266 -1.01 5.95 -12.21
CA LEU A 266 -0.83 4.81 -13.09
C LEU A 266 0.29 5.10 -14.09
N VAL A 267 1.23 4.16 -14.21
CA VAL A 267 2.27 4.20 -15.25
C VAL A 267 1.93 3.15 -16.30
N CYS A 268 1.56 3.60 -17.49
CA CYS A 268 1.37 2.71 -18.65
C CYS A 268 2.74 2.52 -19.35
N LEU A 269 3.04 3.34 -20.37
CA LEU A 269 4.32 3.32 -21.10
C LEU A 269 5.44 4.14 -20.43
N GLY A 270 5.10 4.97 -19.44
CA GLY A 270 6.08 5.79 -18.70
C GLY A 270 6.57 7.04 -19.42
N THR A 271 5.89 7.49 -20.49
CA THR A 271 6.27 8.70 -21.22
C THR A 271 6.33 9.94 -20.32
N GLU A 272 5.31 10.16 -19.49
CA GLU A 272 5.26 11.32 -18.58
C GLU A 272 6.40 11.27 -17.56
N VAL A 273 6.65 10.09 -16.96
CA VAL A 273 7.78 9.88 -16.04
C VAL A 273 9.11 10.22 -16.72
N LYS A 274 9.32 9.80 -17.97
CA LYS A 274 10.54 10.11 -18.73
C LYS A 274 10.68 11.60 -19.00
N ILE A 275 9.59 12.31 -19.29
CA ILE A 275 9.61 13.77 -19.46
C ILE A 275 10.04 14.45 -18.16
N VAL A 276 9.45 14.06 -17.03
CA VAL A 276 9.80 14.62 -15.71
C VAL A 276 11.24 14.31 -15.32
N LYS A 277 11.70 13.07 -15.55
CA LYS A 277 13.11 12.68 -15.36
C LYS A 277 14.05 13.61 -16.13
N SER A 278 13.82 13.77 -17.43
CA SER A 278 14.63 14.64 -18.28
C SER A 278 14.62 16.09 -17.80
N LEU A 279 13.46 16.59 -17.36
CA LEU A 279 13.31 17.93 -16.83
C LEU A 279 14.13 18.16 -15.54
N ILE A 280 14.02 17.24 -14.58
CA ILE A 280 14.79 17.28 -13.33
C ILE A 280 16.29 17.30 -13.63
N GLN A 281 16.75 16.39 -14.49
CA GLN A 281 18.16 16.26 -14.83
C GLN A 281 18.67 17.46 -15.65
N PHE A 282 17.86 18.01 -16.55
CA PHE A 282 18.23 19.18 -17.36
C PHE A 282 18.50 20.42 -16.49
N ILE A 283 17.73 20.60 -15.42
CA ILE A 283 17.89 21.70 -14.45
C ILE A 283 19.00 21.38 -13.43
N GLY A 284 19.58 20.18 -13.44
CA GLY A 284 20.69 19.77 -12.58
C GLY A 284 20.28 18.89 -11.39
N GLY A 285 18.99 18.77 -11.08
CA GLY A 285 18.50 17.92 -9.99
C GLY A 285 18.77 16.42 -10.19
N LYS A 286 18.73 15.66 -9.09
CA LYS A 286 19.04 14.21 -9.09
C LYS A 286 17.76 13.38 -9.07
N TYR A 287 17.44 12.75 -10.19
CA TYR A 287 16.34 11.77 -10.26
C TYR A 287 16.72 10.47 -9.54
N LEU A 288 16.01 10.11 -8.47
CA LEU A 288 16.20 8.85 -7.75
C LEU A 288 15.45 7.69 -8.40
N GLY A 289 14.27 7.96 -8.93
CA GLY A 289 13.38 6.93 -9.46
C GLY A 289 11.93 7.39 -9.51
N ASN A 290 11.05 6.44 -9.84
CA ASN A 290 9.63 6.69 -9.83
C ASN A 290 8.82 5.57 -9.18
N VAL A 291 7.70 5.96 -8.61
CA VAL A 291 6.77 5.09 -7.90
C VAL A 291 5.37 5.25 -8.47
N SER A 292 4.55 4.20 -8.35
CA SER A 292 3.14 4.30 -8.71
C SER A 292 2.23 3.39 -7.91
N ILE A 293 0.92 3.68 -7.95
CA ILE A 293 -0.07 2.73 -7.43
C ILE A 293 -0.18 1.55 -8.40
N ILE A 294 -0.35 1.84 -9.70
CA ILE A 294 -0.42 0.80 -10.74
C ILE A 294 0.69 0.98 -11.76
N LYS A 295 1.30 -0.12 -12.20
CA LYS A 295 2.20 -0.17 -13.35
C LYS A 295 1.72 -1.21 -14.34
N THR A 296 1.59 -0.84 -15.60
CA THR A 296 1.44 -1.82 -16.69
C THR A 296 2.83 -2.21 -17.18
N GLU A 297 3.16 -3.49 -17.07
CA GLU A 297 4.42 -4.06 -17.55
C GLU A 297 4.30 -4.37 -19.04
N THR A 298 5.00 -3.59 -19.86
CA THR A 298 5.07 -3.76 -21.32
C THR A 298 6.41 -4.32 -21.78
N LEU A 299 7.35 -4.54 -20.86
CA LEU A 299 8.66 -5.14 -21.11
C LEU A 299 8.81 -6.41 -20.27
N SER A 300 9.68 -7.32 -20.71
CA SER A 300 10.03 -8.47 -19.89
C SER A 300 10.87 -8.03 -18.69
N LYS A 301 10.83 -8.76 -17.57
CA LYS A 301 11.62 -8.43 -16.38
C LYS A 301 13.13 -8.38 -16.66
N ALA A 302 13.61 -9.15 -17.65
CA ALA A 302 15.02 -9.17 -18.02
C ALA A 302 15.46 -7.89 -18.76
N ASP A 303 14.52 -7.19 -19.39
CA ASP A 303 14.79 -5.99 -20.20
C ASP A 303 14.62 -4.68 -19.41
N ILE A 304 14.12 -4.76 -18.17
CA ILE A 304 13.93 -3.60 -17.30
C ILE A 304 15.24 -3.34 -16.54
N LEU A 305 15.96 -2.30 -16.95
CA LEU A 305 17.08 -1.79 -16.15
C LEU A 305 16.56 -1.28 -14.81
N ARG A 306 17.23 -1.67 -13.71
CA ARG A 306 16.79 -1.33 -12.34
C ARG A 306 16.56 0.17 -12.13
N GLN A 307 17.43 1.01 -12.69
CA GLN A 307 17.34 2.48 -12.60
C GLN A 307 16.10 3.09 -13.28
N ASP A 308 15.48 2.35 -14.19
CA ASP A 308 14.28 2.77 -14.95
C ASP A 308 13.04 1.97 -14.50
N ALA A 309 13.19 1.11 -13.49
CA ALA A 309 12.10 0.34 -12.94
C ALA A 309 11.17 1.25 -12.11
N THR A 310 9.87 1.17 -12.40
CA THR A 310 8.86 1.80 -11.56
C THR A 310 8.55 0.90 -10.37
N ILE A 311 8.67 1.44 -9.16
CA ILE A 311 8.23 0.74 -7.95
C ILE A 311 6.71 0.91 -7.82
N ALA A 312 5.96 -0.14 -8.14
CA ALA A 312 4.51 -0.10 -8.12
C ALA A 312 3.92 -0.84 -6.92
N VAL A 313 2.76 -0.42 -6.42
CA VAL A 313 1.96 -1.21 -5.46
C VAL A 313 1.46 -2.49 -6.13
N PHE A 314 0.88 -2.35 -7.33
CA PHE A 314 0.35 -3.43 -8.14
C PHE A 314 0.81 -3.32 -9.60
N SER A 315 1.17 -4.45 -10.21
CA SER A 315 1.55 -4.51 -11.62
C SER A 315 0.55 -5.31 -12.44
N ILE A 316 0.02 -4.70 -13.50
CA ILE A 316 -0.69 -5.41 -14.57
C ILE A 316 0.36 -5.96 -15.53
N ASN A 317 0.41 -7.27 -15.69
CA ASN A 317 1.43 -7.97 -16.47
C ASN A 317 0.87 -9.22 -17.13
N LYS A 318 1.70 -9.95 -17.90
CA LYS A 318 1.29 -11.14 -18.65
C LYS A 318 0.61 -12.24 -17.83
N SER A 319 0.84 -12.33 -16.51
CA SER A 319 0.25 -13.37 -15.68
C SER A 319 -1.16 -13.03 -15.18
N ASN A 320 -1.57 -11.75 -15.17
CA ASN A 320 -2.87 -11.33 -14.61
C ASN A 320 -3.73 -10.50 -15.58
N ASN A 321 -3.17 -10.00 -16.69
CA ASN A 321 -3.86 -9.09 -17.60
C ASN A 321 -5.15 -9.70 -18.19
N ARG A 322 -5.16 -11.00 -18.51
CA ARG A 322 -6.34 -11.70 -19.05
C ARG A 322 -7.48 -11.76 -18.04
N GLU A 323 -7.17 -12.09 -16.79
CA GLU A 323 -8.17 -12.15 -15.71
C GLU A 323 -8.80 -10.77 -15.42
N LEU A 324 -7.99 -9.72 -15.58
CA LEU A 324 -8.37 -8.33 -15.43
C LEU A 324 -9.11 -7.76 -16.66
N GLY A 325 -9.12 -8.46 -17.81
CA GLY A 325 -9.65 -7.90 -19.05
C GLY A 325 -8.85 -6.69 -19.57
N TYR A 326 -7.55 -6.63 -19.25
CA TYR A 326 -6.68 -5.51 -19.60
C TYR A 326 -5.74 -5.87 -20.75
N ASN A 327 -5.85 -5.18 -21.89
CA ASN A 327 -4.94 -5.41 -23.02
C ASN A 327 -4.50 -4.09 -23.69
N ILE A 328 -3.26 -4.11 -24.19
CA ILE A 328 -2.66 -3.08 -25.04
C ILE A 328 -2.25 -3.76 -26.33
N LYS A 329 -2.60 -3.18 -27.47
CA LYS A 329 -2.27 -3.70 -28.81
C LYS A 329 -1.46 -2.67 -29.59
N THR A 330 -0.77 -3.14 -30.62
CA THR A 330 -0.09 -2.30 -31.61
C THR A 330 -0.52 -2.74 -33.01
N ASP A 331 -0.42 -1.86 -34.00
CA ASP A 331 -0.77 -2.17 -35.39
C ASP A 331 0.29 -3.04 -36.12
N LEU A 332 1.31 -3.51 -35.39
CA LEU A 332 2.43 -4.25 -35.95
C LEU A 332 2.18 -5.76 -36.03
N GLU A 333 1.13 -6.28 -35.39
CA GLU A 333 0.76 -7.71 -35.47
C GLU A 333 -0.39 -7.92 -36.47
N GLN A 334 -0.11 -8.64 -37.57
CA GLN A 334 -1.14 -9.31 -38.36
C GLN A 334 -1.61 -10.55 -37.59
N PHE A 335 -2.92 -10.67 -37.37
CA PHE A 335 -3.55 -11.84 -36.73
C PHE A 335 -3.46 -13.10 -37.58
#